data_AF-A0A9P8K3F6-F1
#
_entry.id   AF-A0A9P8K3F6-F1
#
_cell.length_a   1.000
_cell.length_b   1.000
_cell.length_c   1.000
_cell.angle_alpha   90.00
_cell.angle_beta   90.00
_cell.angle_gamma   90.00
#
_symmetry.space_group_name_H-M   'P 1'
#
loop_
_entity.id
_entity.type
_entity.pdbx_description
1 polymer ?
#
loop_
_entity_poly.entity_id
_entity_poly.type
_entity_poly.pdbx_seq_one_letter_code
_entity_poly.pdbx_strand_id
1 'polypeptide(L)'
;LHTYADSKIPHKQQSIIKAFAKALEVIPRQLCDNAGFDATDILNRLRVEHRKGNIWAGVDFQNEGVRDNMVAFVWEPSLVKINAIQAATEASCLILSVDETIKNQESQAPQAPGQQLPPGAAQRALRGRGRGMPRR
;
A
#
# COMPACT_ATOMS: atom_id res chain seq x y z
N LEU A 1 -13.59 8.69 -13.04
CA LEU A 1 -13.96 8.71 -11.61
C LEU A 1 -14.57 10.03 -11.15
N HIS A 2 -14.03 11.20 -11.53
CA HIS A 2 -14.64 12.50 -11.17
C HIS A 2 -16.13 12.60 -11.58
N THR A 3 -16.45 12.31 -12.84
CA THR A 3 -17.85 12.32 -13.34
C THR A 3 -18.74 11.28 -12.65
N TYR A 4 -18.16 10.14 -12.23
CA TYR A 4 -18.89 9.11 -11.48
C TYR A 4 -19.26 9.61 -10.08
N ALA A 5 -18.34 10.27 -9.38
CA ALA A 5 -18.61 10.89 -8.08
C ALA A 5 -19.72 11.93 -8.18
N ASP A 6 -19.74 12.74 -9.24
CA ASP A 6 -20.73 13.81 -9.42
C ASP A 6 -22.13 13.34 -9.79
N SER A 7 -22.23 12.25 -10.55
CA SER A 7 -23.52 11.80 -11.10
C SER A 7 -24.18 10.67 -10.33
N LYS A 8 -23.41 9.85 -9.59
CA LYS A 8 -23.92 8.59 -9.02
C LYS A 8 -23.83 8.50 -7.50
N ILE A 9 -23.12 9.41 -6.83
CA ILE A 9 -22.81 9.26 -5.40
C ILE A 9 -23.35 10.45 -4.60
N PRO A 10 -24.22 10.21 -3.62
CA PRO A 10 -24.80 11.28 -2.82
C PRO A 10 -23.88 11.71 -1.66
N HIS A 11 -23.95 13.01 -1.32
CA HIS A 11 -23.45 13.59 -0.07
C HIS A 11 -21.94 13.37 0.20
N LYS A 12 -21.58 13.01 1.44
CA LYS A 12 -20.20 13.00 1.95
C LYS A 12 -19.26 12.04 1.21
N GLN A 13 -19.79 10.98 0.62
CA GLN A 13 -19.00 10.00 -0.14
C GLN A 13 -18.45 10.58 -1.45
N GLN A 14 -19.11 11.62 -2.00
CA GLN A 14 -18.65 12.30 -3.21
C GLN A 14 -17.23 12.85 -3.04
N SER A 15 -16.94 13.48 -1.90
CA SER A 15 -15.63 14.06 -1.61
C SER A 15 -14.53 13.01 -1.51
N ILE A 16 -14.85 11.84 -0.93
CA ILE A 16 -13.90 10.72 -0.80
C ILE A 16 -13.51 10.18 -2.17
N ILE A 17 -14.50 9.94 -3.04
CA ILE A 17 -14.25 9.41 -4.39
C ILE A 17 -13.50 10.43 -5.25
N LYS A 18 -13.81 11.73 -5.10
CA LYS A 18 -13.04 12.80 -5.76
C LYS A 18 -11.60 12.85 -5.28
N ALA A 19 -11.36 12.67 -3.98
CA ALA A 19 -10.01 12.62 -3.42
C ALA A 19 -9.24 11.40 -3.95
N PHE A 20 -9.86 10.23 -4.01
CA PHE A 20 -9.28 9.03 -4.59
C PHE A 20 -8.96 9.22 -6.09
N ALA A 21 -9.87 9.81 -6.85
CA ALA A 21 -9.65 10.12 -8.26
C ALA A 21 -8.45 11.06 -8.47
N LYS A 22 -8.35 12.11 -7.64
CA LYS A 22 -7.22 13.04 -7.66
C LYS A 22 -5.90 12.37 -7.24
N ALA A 23 -5.94 11.41 -6.31
CA ALA A 23 -4.75 10.66 -5.90
C ALA A 23 -4.15 9.86 -7.06
N LEU A 24 -4.97 9.31 -7.96
CA LEU A 24 -4.47 8.58 -9.15
C LEU A 24 -3.71 9.48 -10.14
N GLU A 25 -3.97 10.79 -10.14
CA GLU A 25 -3.23 11.75 -10.98
C GLU A 25 -1.76 11.92 -10.55
N VAL A 26 -1.37 11.39 -9.38
CA VAL A 26 0.04 11.41 -8.94
C VAL A 26 0.94 10.58 -9.86
N ILE A 27 0.41 9.52 -10.48
CA ILE A 27 1.17 8.62 -11.35
C ILE A 27 1.70 9.38 -12.58
N PRO A 28 0.85 10.00 -13.43
CA PRO A 28 1.34 10.80 -14.55
C PRO A 28 2.11 12.04 -14.12
N ARG A 29 1.79 12.64 -12.96
CA ARG A 29 2.58 13.74 -12.39
C ARG A 29 4.03 13.32 -12.16
N GLN A 30 4.23 12.21 -11.44
CA GLN A 30 5.56 11.71 -11.12
C GLN A 30 6.34 11.32 -12.37
N LEU A 31 5.67 10.81 -13.41
CA LEU A 31 6.30 10.56 -14.70
C LEU A 31 6.82 11.84 -15.36
N CYS A 32 6.05 12.94 -15.30
CA CYS A 32 6.48 14.23 -15.81
C CYS A 32 7.64 14.80 -15.00
N ASP A 33 7.54 14.76 -13.66
CA ASP A 33 8.58 15.25 -12.75
C ASP A 33 9.91 14.49 -12.96
N ASN A 34 9.84 13.17 -13.15
CA ASN A 34 11.02 12.34 -13.44
C ASN A 34 11.65 12.66 -14.81
N ALA A 35 10.86 13.13 -15.76
CA ALA A 35 11.34 13.53 -17.09
C ALA A 35 11.78 15.02 -17.15
N GLY A 36 11.55 15.79 -16.08
CA GLY A 36 11.83 17.22 -16.04
C GLY A 36 10.82 18.08 -16.81
N PHE A 37 9.64 17.56 -17.12
CA PHE A 37 8.59 18.29 -17.83
C PHE A 37 7.69 19.07 -16.86
N ASP A 38 6.99 20.10 -17.36
CA ASP A 38 5.95 20.76 -16.57
C ASP A 38 4.72 19.86 -16.40
N ALA A 39 4.65 19.18 -15.26
CA ALA A 39 3.54 18.32 -14.90
C ALA A 39 2.17 19.04 -14.89
N THR A 40 2.14 20.36 -14.63
CA THR A 40 0.87 21.11 -14.57
C THR A 40 0.25 21.24 -15.94
N ASP A 41 1.03 21.65 -16.94
CA ASP A 41 0.57 21.78 -18.32
C ASP A 41 0.16 20.42 -18.91
N ILE A 42 1.02 19.40 -18.77
CA ILE A 42 0.75 18.05 -19.29
C ILE A 42 -0.52 17.45 -18.66
N LEU A 43 -0.72 17.56 -17.34
CA LEU A 43 -1.93 17.07 -16.68
C LEU A 43 -3.19 17.81 -17.16
N ASN A 44 -3.10 19.11 -17.43
CA ASN A 44 -4.24 19.87 -17.96
C ASN A 44 -4.60 19.41 -19.37
N ARG A 45 -3.61 19.22 -20.25
CA ARG A 45 -3.80 18.66 -21.59
C ARG A 45 -4.39 17.24 -21.53
N LEU A 46 -3.88 16.37 -20.67
CA LEU A 46 -4.42 15.02 -20.45
C LEU A 46 -5.90 15.06 -20.04
N ARG A 47 -6.28 15.92 -19.10
CA ARG A 47 -7.68 16.08 -18.66
C ARG A 47 -8.59 16.60 -19.77
N VAL A 48 -8.08 17.40 -20.69
CA VAL A 48 -8.86 17.86 -21.86
C VAL A 48 -9.09 16.69 -22.81
N GLU A 49 -8.05 15.93 -23.14
CA GLU A 49 -8.16 14.78 -24.05
C GLU A 49 -9.06 13.67 -23.46
N HIS A 50 -8.90 13.35 -22.18
CA HIS A 50 -9.75 12.35 -21.51
C HIS A 50 -11.22 12.79 -21.43
N ARG A 51 -11.49 14.10 -21.33
CA ARG A 51 -12.87 14.64 -21.40
C ARG A 51 -13.49 14.54 -22.78
N LYS A 52 -12.68 14.54 -23.85
CA LYS A 52 -13.15 14.30 -25.23
C LYS A 52 -13.45 12.83 -25.51
N GLY A 53 -13.10 11.92 -24.59
CA GLY A 53 -13.30 10.47 -24.74
C GLY A 53 -12.05 9.68 -25.13
N ASN A 54 -10.89 10.34 -25.24
CA ASN A 54 -9.63 9.70 -25.60
C ASN A 54 -9.03 8.98 -24.39
N ILE A 55 -9.45 7.74 -24.12
CA ILE A 55 -9.06 6.98 -22.92
C ILE A 55 -7.59 6.56 -22.91
N TRP A 56 -6.95 6.43 -24.08
CA TRP A 56 -5.55 6.02 -24.22
C TRP A 56 -4.57 7.19 -24.34
N ALA A 57 -5.05 8.43 -24.23
CA ALA A 57 -4.16 9.57 -24.18
C ALA A 57 -3.26 9.48 -22.92
N GLY A 58 -1.95 9.56 -23.11
CA GLY A 58 -0.95 9.44 -22.05
C GLY A 58 0.22 10.40 -22.26
N VAL A 59 1.15 10.42 -21.31
CA VAL A 59 2.33 11.29 -21.35
C VAL A 59 3.26 10.84 -22.48
N ASP A 60 3.66 11.78 -23.34
CA ASP A 60 4.65 11.57 -24.40
C ASP A 60 6.03 12.08 -23.95
N PHE A 61 7.00 11.17 -23.85
CA PHE A 61 8.39 11.50 -23.51
C PHE A 61 9.22 11.97 -24.69
N GLN A 62 8.77 11.78 -25.94
CA GLN A 62 9.53 12.16 -27.12
C GLN A 62 9.27 13.60 -27.53
N ASN A 63 8.02 14.05 -27.45
CA ASN A 63 7.61 15.39 -27.89
C ASN A 63 7.15 16.30 -26.75
N GLU A 64 7.41 15.92 -25.49
CA GLU A 64 7.02 16.69 -24.29
C GLU A 64 5.54 17.10 -24.33
N GLY A 65 4.66 16.10 -24.33
CA GLY A 65 3.24 16.36 -24.57
C GLY A 65 2.32 15.20 -24.24
N VAL A 66 1.22 15.11 -24.99
CA VAL A 66 0.21 14.07 -24.83
C VAL A 66 0.04 13.37 -26.17
N ARG A 67 0.02 12.04 -26.15
CA ARG A 67 -0.21 11.20 -27.33
C ARG A 67 -1.10 10.01 -27.01
N ASP A 68 -1.60 9.33 -28.03
CA ASP A 68 -2.25 8.03 -27.85
C ASP A 68 -1.20 6.94 -27.60
N ASN A 69 -1.16 6.43 -26.38
CA ASN A 69 -0.20 5.42 -25.96
C ASN A 69 -0.53 4.02 -26.49
N MET A 70 -1.78 3.76 -26.87
CA MET A 70 -2.17 2.50 -27.49
C MET A 70 -1.55 2.37 -28.89
N VAL A 71 -1.64 3.45 -29.67
CA VAL A 71 -1.04 3.53 -31.02
C VAL A 71 0.49 3.57 -30.94
N ALA A 72 1.05 4.19 -29.90
CA ALA A 72 2.49 4.23 -29.65
C ALA A 72 3.07 2.92 -29.06
N PHE A 73 2.31 1.83 -29.02
CA PHE A 73 2.72 0.51 -28.51
C PHE A 73 3.20 0.52 -27.04
N VAL A 74 2.68 1.44 -26.22
CA VAL A 74 2.94 1.47 -24.78
C VAL A 74 1.82 0.72 -24.08
N TRP A 75 1.99 -0.59 -23.89
CA TRP A 75 0.99 -1.47 -23.30
C TRP A 75 1.41 -1.98 -21.94
N GLU A 76 0.43 -2.10 -21.05
CA GLU A 76 0.63 -2.66 -19.71
C GLU A 76 -0.37 -3.79 -19.47
N PRO A 77 0.04 -4.90 -18.82
CA PRO A 77 -0.87 -5.98 -18.51
C PRO A 77 -1.98 -5.50 -17.56
N SER A 78 -3.24 -5.76 -17.92
CA SER A 78 -4.40 -5.38 -17.11
C SER A 78 -4.34 -5.98 -15.70
N LEU A 79 -3.91 -7.23 -15.59
CA LEU A 79 -3.77 -7.93 -14.31
C LEU A 79 -2.82 -7.20 -13.35
N VAL A 80 -1.70 -6.67 -13.87
CA VAL A 80 -0.73 -5.93 -13.06
C VAL A 80 -1.36 -4.66 -12.50
N LYS A 81 -2.14 -3.92 -13.31
CA LYS A 81 -2.81 -2.70 -12.85
C LYS A 81 -3.92 -2.96 -11.84
N ILE A 82 -4.71 -4.01 -12.05
CA ILE A 82 -5.76 -4.41 -11.11
C ILE A 82 -5.14 -4.74 -9.75
N ASN A 83 -4.13 -5.61 -9.74
CA ASN A 83 -3.46 -6.02 -8.51
C ASN A 83 -2.76 -4.83 -7.82
N ALA A 84 -2.12 -3.93 -8.58
CA ALA A 84 -1.45 -2.75 -8.03
C ALA A 84 -2.43 -1.80 -7.33
N ILE A 85 -3.58 -1.51 -7.95
CA ILE A 85 -4.60 -0.63 -7.37
C ILE A 85 -5.24 -1.28 -6.14
N GLN A 86 -5.52 -2.59 -6.19
CA GLN A 86 -6.05 -3.34 -5.05
C GLN A 86 -5.09 -3.31 -3.86
N ALA A 87 -3.83 -3.71 -4.07
CA ALA A 87 -2.82 -3.74 -3.02
C ALA A 87 -2.57 -2.35 -2.41
N ALA A 88 -2.50 -1.29 -3.24
CA ALA A 88 -2.33 0.07 -2.74
C ALA A 88 -3.54 0.55 -1.90
N THR A 89 -4.76 0.17 -2.30
CA THR A 89 -5.99 0.51 -1.57
C THR A 89 -6.05 -0.23 -0.24
N GLU A 90 -5.78 -1.54 -0.23
CA GLU A 90 -5.77 -2.36 0.99
C GLU A 90 -4.72 -1.86 1.99
N ALA A 91 -3.50 -1.56 1.53
CA ALA A 91 -2.46 -1.00 2.37
C ALA A 91 -2.86 0.36 2.95
N SER A 92 -3.48 1.23 2.15
CA SER A 92 -3.96 2.54 2.60
C SER A 92 -5.06 2.41 3.65
N CYS A 93 -6.03 1.51 3.43
CA CYS A 93 -7.09 1.22 4.40
C CYS A 93 -6.54 0.66 5.70
N LEU A 94 -5.55 -0.24 5.63
CA LEU A 94 -4.89 -0.80 6.82
C LEU A 94 -4.24 0.31 7.63
N ILE A 95 -3.45 1.18 7.00
CA ILE A 95 -2.78 2.29 7.70
C ILE A 95 -3.81 3.24 8.32
N LEU A 96 -4.86 3.62 7.58
CA LEU A 96 -5.90 4.54 8.09
C LEU A 96 -6.79 3.92 9.18
N SER A 97 -6.82 2.59 9.30
CA SER A 97 -7.57 1.89 10.34
C SER A 97 -6.86 1.80 11.70
N VAL A 98 -5.55 2.07 11.74
CA VAL A 98 -4.77 2.07 12.98
C VAL A 98 -4.86 3.45 13.62
N ASP A 99 -5.47 3.52 14.81
CA ASP A 99 -5.60 4.77 15.58
C ASP A 99 -4.39 5.00 16.51
N GLU A 100 -3.96 3.97 17.24
CA GLU A 100 -2.86 4.05 18.21
C GLU A 100 -1.88 2.89 18.06
N THR A 101 -0.59 3.16 18.24
CA THR A 101 0.47 2.14 18.28
C THR A 101 1.08 2.08 19.68
N ILE A 102 0.78 1.02 20.42
CA ILE A 102 1.36 0.79 21.75
C ILE A 102 2.75 0.18 21.60
N LYS A 103 3.78 0.83 22.14
CA LYS A 103 5.16 0.33 22.16
C LYS A 103 5.52 -0.15 23.56
N ASN A 104 5.78 -1.45 23.74
CA ASN A 104 6.28 -1.99 25.00
C ASN A 104 7.82 -1.89 25.05
N GLN A 105 8.36 -1.13 26.01
CA GLN A 105 9.81 -0.96 26.19
C GLN A 105 10.50 -2.22 26.73
N GLU A 106 9.77 -3.11 27.42
CA GLU A 106 10.33 -4.37 27.95
C GLU A 106 10.70 -5.37 26.84
N SER A 107 10.05 -5.29 25.67
CA SER A 107 10.39 -6.12 24.51
C SER A 107 11.63 -5.62 23.75
N GLN A 108 12.14 -4.43 24.08
CA GLN A 108 13.40 -3.88 23.52
C GLN A 108 14.61 -4.10 24.42
N ALA A 109 14.41 -4.59 25.66
CA ALA A 109 15.51 -5.10 26.44
C ALA A 109 16.06 -6.34 25.71
N PRO A 110 17.37 -6.41 25.39
CA PRO A 110 17.96 -7.68 25.00
C PRO A 110 17.59 -8.67 26.09
N GLN A 111 16.97 -9.80 25.72
CA GLN A 111 16.82 -10.93 26.64
C GLN A 111 18.20 -11.15 27.23
N ALA A 112 18.36 -10.79 28.51
CA ALA A 112 19.61 -11.00 29.21
C ALA A 112 19.94 -12.50 29.05
N PRO A 113 21.15 -12.85 28.58
CA PRO A 113 21.48 -14.22 28.26
C PRO A 113 21.34 -15.07 29.50
N GLY A 114 20.34 -15.95 29.51
CA GLY A 114 20.14 -17.00 30.49
C GLY A 114 20.18 -16.50 31.94
N GLN A 115 19.01 -16.22 32.50
CA GLN A 115 18.87 -16.30 33.96
C GLN A 115 19.16 -17.76 34.34
N GLN A 116 20.42 -18.05 34.67
CA GLN A 116 20.87 -19.35 35.10
C GLN A 116 20.03 -19.71 36.32
N LEU A 117 19.16 -20.71 36.15
CA LEU A 117 18.48 -21.33 37.27
C LEU A 117 19.53 -21.67 38.33
N PRO A 118 19.31 -21.30 39.60
CA PRO A 118 20.31 -21.45 40.64
C PRO A 118 20.81 -22.91 40.68
N PRO A 119 22.13 -23.13 40.84
CA PRO A 119 22.72 -24.47 40.85
C PRO A 119 22.04 -25.34 41.91
N GLY A 120 21.24 -26.32 41.46
CA GLY A 120 20.51 -27.23 42.33
C GLY A 120 19.02 -27.41 42.02
N ALA A 121 18.41 -26.53 41.20
CA ALA A 121 17.00 -26.69 40.80
C ALA A 121 16.77 -27.92 39.90
N ALA A 122 17.70 -28.20 38.97
CA ALA A 122 17.63 -29.36 38.09
C ALA A 122 17.73 -30.71 38.84
N GLN A 123 18.48 -30.74 39.94
CA GLN A 123 18.71 -31.96 40.72
C GLN A 123 17.53 -32.32 41.62
N ARG A 124 16.71 -31.32 41.99
CA ARG A 124 15.48 -31.52 42.77
C ARG A 124 14.33 -32.09 41.92
N ALA A 125 14.28 -31.74 40.63
CA ALA A 125 13.30 -32.30 39.69
C ALA A 125 13.54 -33.78 39.35
N LEU A 126 14.81 -34.22 39.26
CA LEU A 126 15.13 -35.63 39.01
C LEU A 126 14.89 -36.53 40.24
N ARG A 127 15.07 -35.99 41.47
CA ARG A 127 14.96 -36.78 42.70
C ARG A 127 13.51 -37.09 43.11
N GLY A 128 12.53 -36.40 42.51
CA GLY A 128 11.09 -36.61 42.77
C GLY A 128 10.44 -37.72 41.93
N ARG A 129 11.17 -38.38 41.04
CA ARG A 129 10.58 -39.29 40.03
C ARG A 129 10.95 -40.77 40.19
N GLY A 130 11.17 -41.24 41.42
CA GLY A 130 11.50 -42.65 41.64
C GLY A 130 11.08 -43.21 43.00
N ARG A 131 9.91 -43.87 43.04
CA ARG A 131 9.68 -45.22 43.61
C ARG A 131 8.18 -45.50 43.78
N GLY A 132 7.58 -46.13 42.79
CA GLY A 132 6.34 -46.90 42.94
C GLY A 132 6.64 -48.34 42.55
N MET A 133 6.90 -49.20 43.53
CA MET A 133 7.10 -50.64 43.36
C MET A 133 5.73 -51.32 43.52
N PRO A 134 5.21 -52.11 42.57
CA PRO A 134 4.02 -52.91 42.84
C PRO A 134 4.41 -54.17 43.61
N ARG A 135 3.76 -54.36 44.77
CA ARG A 135 3.83 -55.59 45.57
C ARG A 135 2.73 -56.56 45.12
N ARG A 136 3.18 -57.80 44.89
CA ARG A 136 2.47 -59.10 44.84
C ARG A 136 1.41 -59.28 43.75
#